data_AF-A0A437S959-F1
#
_entry.id   AF-A0A437S959-F1
#
_cell.length_a   1.000
_cell.length_b   1.000
_cell.length_c   1.000
_cell.angle_alpha   90.00
_cell.angle_beta   90.00
_cell.angle_gamma   90.00
#
_symmetry.space_group_name_H-M   'P 1'
#
loop_
_entity.id
_entity.type
_entity.pdbx_description
1 polymer ?
#
loop_
_entity_poly.entity_id
_entity_poly.type
_entity_poly.pdbx_seq_one_letter_code
_entity_poly.pdbx_strand_id
1 'polypeptide(L)' 'MDKRITPHTLRHTHISLLAQAGVSLQEIKGHVGHGDGDVTEKIYLHITKEFKFDTLKKYEALFKA' A
#
# COMPACT_ATOMS: atom_id res chain seq x y z
N MET A 1 2.58 -17.40 15.05
CA MET A 1 2.16 -16.85 13.75
C MET A 1 3.30 -17.04 12.77
N ASP A 2 3.44 -18.26 12.23
CA ASP A 2 4.47 -18.58 11.24
C ASP A 2 4.00 -18.13 9.85
N LYS A 3 4.12 -16.83 9.58
CA LYS A 3 3.89 -16.32 8.22
C LYS A 3 5.07 -16.78 7.37
N ARG A 4 4.89 -17.84 6.58
CA ARG A 4 5.93 -18.39 5.71
C ARG A 4 6.48 -17.28 4.81
N ILE A 5 7.74 -16.94 5.01
CA ILE A 5 8.45 -15.99 4.15
C ILE A 5 8.67 -16.67 2.81
N THR A 6 8.00 -16.17 1.79
CA THR A 6 8.14 -16.57 0.39
C THR A 6 8.46 -15.35 -0.46
N PRO A 7 9.04 -15.53 -1.66
CA PRO A 7 9.23 -14.43 -2.61
C PRO A 7 7.92 -13.66 -2.88
N HIS A 8 6.78 -14.35 -2.89
CA HIS A 8 5.47 -13.71 -3.03
C HIS A 8 5.15 -12.80 -1.84
N THR A 9 5.33 -13.25 -0.60
CA THR A 9 5.10 -12.37 0.58
C THR A 9 6.04 -11.16 0.62
N LEU A 10 7.27 -11.28 0.12
CA LEU A 10 8.20 -10.15 0.00
C LEU A 10 7.75 -9.14 -1.06
N ARG A 11 7.23 -9.63 -2.21
CA ARG A 11 6.63 -8.76 -3.24
C ARG A 11 5.48 -7.93 -2.67
N HIS A 12 4.62 -8.53 -1.84
CA HIS A 12 3.54 -7.80 -1.16
C HIS A 12 4.08 -6.71 -0.24
N THR A 13 5.08 -7.03 0.59
CA THR A 13 5.72 -6.04 1.47
C THR A 13 6.33 -4.89 0.66
N HIS A 14 7.01 -5.19 -0.45
CA HIS A 14 7.58 -4.17 -1.32
C HIS A 14 6.51 -3.24 -1.92
N ILE A 15 5.41 -3.79 -2.43
CA ILE A 15 4.27 -3.01 -2.96
C ILE A 15 3.64 -2.14 -1.87
N SER A 16 3.43 -2.69 -0.67
CA SER A 16 2.88 -1.93 0.47
C SER A 16 3.75 -0.74 0.84
N LEU A 17 5.09 -0.90 0.86
CA LEU A 17 6.02 0.17 1.14
C LEU A 17 6.00 1.27 0.07
N LEU A 18 5.96 0.89 -1.22
CA LEU A 18 5.85 1.86 -2.31
C LEU A 18 4.52 2.64 -2.25
N ALA A 19 3.42 1.96 -1.94
CA ALA A 19 2.11 2.59 -1.77
C ALA A 19 2.11 3.57 -0.57
N GLN A 20 2.74 3.20 0.54
CA GLN A 20 2.90 4.09 1.70
C GLN A 20 3.79 5.30 1.40
N ALA A 21 4.79 5.15 0.53
CA ALA A 21 5.63 6.23 0.07
C ALA A 21 4.94 7.17 -0.96
N GLY A 22 3.70 6.87 -1.35
CA GLY A 22 2.91 7.70 -2.27
C GLY A 22 3.20 7.46 -3.75
N VAL A 23 3.93 6.39 -4.11
CA VAL A 23 4.21 6.03 -5.51
C VAL A 23 2.90 5.64 -6.20
N SER A 24 2.73 6.02 -7.47
CA SER A 24 1.48 5.74 -8.19
C SER A 24 1.32 4.25 -8.51
N LEU A 25 0.07 3.77 -8.60
CA LEU A 25 -0.21 2.37 -8.96
C LEU A 25 0.41 1.97 -10.31
N GLN A 26 0.46 2.89 -11.28
CA GLN A 26 1.04 2.63 -12.60
C GLN A 26 2.56 2.39 -12.51
N GLU A 27 3.27 3.21 -11.74
CA GLU A 27 4.71 3.03 -11.50
C GLU A 27 5.00 1.73 -10.75
N ILE A 28 4.19 1.40 -9.74
CA ILE A 28 4.31 0.13 -9.00
C ILE A 28 4.10 -1.06 -9.94
N LYS A 29 3.04 -1.06 -10.76
CA LYS A 29 2.76 -2.11 -11.76
C LYS A 29 3.90 -2.24 -12.77
N GLY A 30 4.53 -1.14 -13.18
CA GLY A 30 5.71 -1.14 -14.03
C GLY A 30 6.94 -1.81 -13.38
N HIS A 31 7.13 -1.64 -12.07
CA HIS A 31 8.24 -2.24 -11.32
C HIS A 31 8.05 -3.73 -11.00
N VAL A 32 6.84 -4.16 -10.67
CA VAL A 32 6.58 -5.56 -10.26
C VAL A 32 6.14 -6.48 -11.41
N GLY A 33 5.85 -5.89 -12.58
CA GLY A 33 5.35 -6.59 -13.76
C GLY A 33 3.84 -6.92 -13.69
N HIS A 34 3.26 -7.29 -14.83
CA HIS A 34 1.81 -7.51 -14.97
C HIS A 34 1.29 -8.86 -14.45
N GLY A 35 2.17 -9.76 -14.00
CA GLY A 35 1.79 -11.12 -13.61
C GLY A 35 0.86 -11.21 -12.38
N ASP A 36 0.84 -10.17 -11.54
CA ASP A 36 0.06 -10.09 -10.29
C ASP A 36 -0.69 -8.73 -10.20
N GLY A 37 -1.24 -8.24 -11.31
CA GLY A 37 -1.90 -6.93 -11.39
C GLY A 37 -3.05 -6.74 -10.37
N ASP A 38 -3.90 -7.75 -10.22
CA ASP A 38 -5.06 -7.73 -9.31
C ASP A 38 -4.66 -7.66 -7.84
N VAL A 39 -3.59 -8.37 -7.47
CA VAL A 39 -3.07 -8.40 -6.10
C VAL A 39 -2.42 -7.07 -5.76
N THR A 40 -1.63 -6.53 -6.69
CA THR A 40 -0.99 -5.21 -6.56
C THR A 40 -2.01 -4.11 -6.35
N GLU A 41 -3.09 -4.12 -7.11
CA GLU A 41 -4.17 -3.14 -7.00
C GLU A 41 -4.92 -3.25 -5.67
N LYS A 42 -5.23 -4.47 -5.23
CA LYS A 42 -5.88 -4.70 -3.92
C LYS A 42 -5.03 -4.17 -2.76
N ILE A 43 -3.72 -4.43 -2.77
CA ILE A 43 -2.79 -3.93 -1.76
C ILE A 43 -2.75 -2.40 -1.78
N TYR A 44 -2.59 -1.81 -2.97
CA TYR A 44 -2.53 -0.36 -3.14
C TYR A 44 -3.79 0.34 -2.64
N LEU A 45 -4.98 -0.17 -3.01
CA LEU A 45 -6.26 0.36 -2.56
C LEU A 45 -6.44 0.25 -1.05
N HIS A 46 -5.97 -0.83 -0.44
CA HIS A 46 -6.01 -1.01 1.01
C HIS A 46 -5.18 0.04 1.73
N ILE A 47 -3.89 0.16 1.38
CA ILE A 47 -2.96 1.12 1.98
C ILE A 47 -3.46 2.56 1.77
N THR A 48 -3.95 2.88 0.58
CA THR A 48 -4.47 4.23 0.28
C THR A 48 -5.69 4.58 1.13
N LYS A 49 -6.59 3.61 1.39
CA LYS A 49 -7.74 3.83 2.28
C LYS A 49 -7.30 4.10 3.71
N GLU A 50 -6.35 3.32 4.22
CA GLU A 50 -5.78 3.52 5.55
C GLU A 50 -5.10 4.89 5.67
N PHE A 51 -4.31 5.27 4.67
CA PHE A 51 -3.64 6.56 4.62
C PHE A 51 -4.62 7.75 4.60
N LYS A 52 -5.70 7.65 3.81
CA LYS A 52 -6.76 8.67 3.80
C LYS A 52 -7.43 8.82 5.16
N PHE A 53 -7.69 7.71 5.84
CA PHE A 53 -8.32 7.72 7.16
C PHE A 53 -7.39 8.31 8.22
N ASP A 54 -6.11 7.97 8.19
CA ASP A 54 -5.09 8.53 9.09
C ASP A 54 -4.91 10.04 8.86
N THR A 55 -4.87 10.46 7.58
CA THR A 55 -4.81 11.88 7.20
C THR A 55 -6.02 12.66 7.70
N LEU A 56 -7.22 12.11 7.55
CA LEU A 56 -8.45 12.73 8.04
C LEU A 56 -8.43 12.89 9.56
N LYS A 57 -8.03 11.85 10.30
CA LYS A 57 -7.90 11.92 11.77
C LYS A 57 -6.91 12.99 12.22
N LYS A 58 -5.74 13.06 11.57
CA LYS A 58 -4.73 14.10 11.85
C LYS A 58 -5.29 15.49 11.55
N TYR A 59 -6.01 15.63 10.44
CA TYR A 59 -6.67 16.88 10.08
C TYR A 59 -7.71 17.30 11.12
N GLU A 60 -8.62 16.40 11.53
CA GLU A 60 -9.61 16.68 12.57
C GLU A 60 -8.97 17.07 13.92
N ALA A 61 -7.83 16.47 14.27
CA ALA A 61 -7.10 16.82 15.48
C ALA A 61 -6.55 18.26 15.46
N LEU A 62 -6.25 18.83 14.29
CA LEU A 62 -5.79 20.23 14.17
C LEU A 62 -6.89 21.24 14.52
N PHE A 63 -8.17 20.90 14.31
CA PHE A 63 -9.32 21.79 14.60
C PHE A 63 -9.95 21.55 15.97
N LYS A 64 -9.46 20.55 16.72
CA LYS A 64 -9.91 20.22 18.08
C LYS A 64 -9.06 20.86 19.18
N ALA A 65 -8.08 21.69 18.81
CA ALA A 65 -7.20 22.46 19.70
C ALA A 65 -7.76 23.86 19.97
#